data_AF-A0A168HN77-F1
#
_entry.id   AF-A0A168HN77-F1
#
_cell.length_a   1.000
_cell.length_b   1.000
_cell.length_c   1.000
_cell.angle_alpha   90.00
_cell.angle_beta   90.00
_cell.angle_gamma   90.00
#
_symmetry.space_group_name_H-M   'P 1'
#
loop_
_entity.id
_entity.type
_entity.pdbx_description
1 polymer ?
#
loop_
_entity_poly.entity_id
_entity_poly.type
_entity_poly.pdbx_seq_one_letter_code
_entity_poly.pdbx_strand_id
1 'polypeptide(L)' 'MAKGGKVAKTASKNNPLQRKKGITAKLYNGKQVKPVKYVNRDKGQVFMAAQFDDESLVKGANGVPLEWSSI' A
#
# COMPACT_ATOMS: atom_id res chain seq x y z
N MET A 1 15.26 41.14 4.35
CA MET A 1 15.18 39.78 3.76
C MET A 1 15.30 38.77 4.89
N ALA A 2 14.20 38.17 5.34
CA ALA A 2 14.22 37.11 6.36
C ALA A 2 14.09 35.75 5.66
N LYS A 3 15.14 34.92 5.79
CA LYS A 3 15.25 33.56 5.27
C LYS A 3 14.09 32.68 5.78
N GLY A 4 13.52 31.89 4.87
CA GLY A 4 12.39 31.00 5.10
C GLY A 4 12.57 30.06 6.29
N GLY A 5 11.78 30.28 7.34
CA GLY A 5 11.54 29.28 8.36
C GLY A 5 10.71 28.16 7.77
N LYS A 6 11.17 26.91 7.89
CA LYS A 6 10.33 25.73 7.63
C LYS A 6 9.18 25.77 8.63
N VAL A 7 8.02 26.27 8.19
CA VAL A 7 6.78 26.18 8.94
C VAL A 7 6.55 24.72 9.32
N ALA A 8 6.36 24.45 10.61
CA ALA A 8 6.00 23.12 11.06
C ALA A 8 4.73 22.71 10.31
N LYS A 9 4.74 21.53 9.68
CA LYS A 9 3.53 20.99 9.06
C LYS A 9 2.54 20.72 10.19
N THR A 10 1.60 21.64 10.44
CA THR A 10 0.45 21.41 11.31
C THR A 10 -0.46 20.39 10.65
N ALA A 11 -0.02 19.12 10.63
CA ALA A 11 -0.83 18.01 10.17
C ALA A 11 -1.89 17.75 11.23
N SER A 12 -3.04 18.40 11.09
CA SER A 12 -4.21 18.07 11.89
C SER A 12 -4.57 16.62 11.61
N LYS A 13 -4.41 15.75 12.62
CA LYS A 13 -4.76 14.32 12.56
C LYS A 13 -6.23 14.08 12.18
N ASN A 14 -7.06 15.13 12.19
CA ASN A 14 -8.47 15.06 11.87
C ASN A 14 -8.86 15.73 10.54
N ASN A 15 -7.89 16.14 9.70
CA ASN A 15 -8.22 16.72 8.40
C ASN A 15 -8.75 15.63 7.42
N PRO A 16 -10.03 15.67 7.01
CA PRO A 16 -10.61 14.65 6.12
C PRO A 16 -9.94 14.61 4.73
N LEU A 17 -9.37 15.73 4.27
CA LEU A 17 -8.64 15.79 3.00
C LEU A 17 -7.31 15.03 3.07
N GLN A 18 -6.69 14.96 4.25
CA GLN A 18 -5.46 14.19 4.48
C GLN A 18 -5.75 12.70 4.72
N ARG A 19 -6.93 12.36 5.25
CA ARG A 19 -7.37 10.98 5.50
C ARG A 19 -7.46 10.14 4.23
N LYS A 20 -7.79 10.74 3.08
CA LYS A 20 -7.92 10.04 1.79
C LYS A 20 -6.59 9.84 1.04
N LYS A 21 -5.51 10.54 1.43
CA LYS A 21 -4.22 10.48 0.71
C LYS A 21 -3.51 9.12 0.77
N GLY A 22 -3.87 8.25 1.72
CA GLY A 22 -3.25 6.93 1.89
C GLY A 22 -3.97 5.77 1.19
N ILE A 23 -5.18 6.00 0.67
CA ILE A 23 -5.95 4.98 -0.07
C ILE A 23 -5.66 5.14 -1.56
N THR A 24 -4.38 5.15 -1.94
CA THR A 24 -4.02 5.13 -3.35
C THR A 24 -4.07 3.67 -3.78
N ALA A 25 -5.11 3.32 -4.54
CA ALA A 25 -5.14 2.04 -5.22
C ALA A 25 -3.90 1.97 -6.12
N LYS A 26 -3.03 0.99 -5.89
CA LYS A 26 -1.85 0.79 -6.72
C LYS A 26 -2.29 0.10 -8.02
N LEU A 27 -1.56 0.35 -9.09
CA LEU A 27 -1.72 -0.34 -10.36
C LEU A 27 -0.54 -1.30 -10.50
N TYR A 28 -0.82 -2.58 -10.70
CA TYR A 28 0.18 -3.59 -10.99
C TYR A 28 -0.16 -4.25 -12.32
N ASN A 29 0.80 -4.23 -13.27
CA ASN A 29 0.61 -4.76 -14.62
C ASN A 29 -0.66 -4.22 -15.32
N GLY A 30 -0.95 -2.94 -15.17
CA GLY A 30 -2.12 -2.28 -15.75
C GLY A 30 -3.46 -2.58 -15.06
N LYS A 31 -3.47 -3.42 -14.02
CA LYS A 31 -4.67 -3.74 -13.24
C LYS A 31 -4.62 -3.09 -11.86
N GLN A 32 -5.78 -2.63 -11.39
CA GLN A 32 -5.89 -2.09 -10.04
C GLN A 32 -5.71 -3.22 -9.01
N VAL A 33 -4.94 -2.95 -7.96
CA VAL A 33 -4.71 -3.89 -6.87
C VAL A 33 -5.01 -3.26 -5.52
N LYS A 34 -5.46 -4.10 -4.59
CA LYS A 34 -5.76 -3.76 -3.20
C LYS A 34 -4.84 -4.50 -2.24
N PRO A 35 -4.48 -3.90 -1.09
CA PRO A 35 -3.74 -4.60 -0.05
C PRO A 35 -4.65 -5.64 0.61
N VAL A 36 -4.19 -6.88 0.73
CA VAL A 36 -4.87 -7.98 1.43
C VAL A 36 -3.93 -8.65 2.41
N LYS A 37 -4.42 -9.07 3.57
CA LYS A 37 -3.61 -9.85 4.52
C LYS A 37 -3.43 -11.26 3.96
N TYR A 38 -2.19 -11.64 3.69
CA TYR A 38 -1.83 -12.99 3.30
C TYR A 38 -1.25 -13.74 4.49
N VAL A 39 -1.72 -14.97 4.69
CA VAL A 39 -1.30 -15.86 5.78
C VAL A 39 -0.90 -17.19 5.16
N ASN A 40 0.39 -17.48 5.18
CA ASN A 40 0.91 -18.80 4.82
C ASN A 40 1.16 -19.59 6.10
N ARG A 41 0.25 -20.53 6.39
CA ARG A 41 0.32 -21.35 7.61
C ARG A 41 1.44 -22.39 7.58
N ASP A 42 1.81 -22.85 6.39
CA ASP A 42 2.85 -23.85 6.18
C ASP A 42 4.24 -23.29 6.51
N LYS A 43 4.49 -22.05 6.08
CA LYS A 43 5.74 -21.33 6.36
C LYS A 43 5.68 -20.44 7.60
N GLY A 44 4.53 -20.34 8.26
CA GLY A 44 4.31 -19.41 9.38
C GLY A 44 4.46 -17.92 9.01
N GLN A 45 4.29 -17.56 7.73
CA GLN A 45 4.51 -16.19 7.25
C GLN A 45 3.20 -15.41 7.17
N VAL A 46 3.19 -14.18 7.66
CA VAL A 46 2.05 -13.26 7.57
C VAL A 46 2.56 -11.92 7.06
N PHE A 47 2.01 -11.46 5.93
CA PHE A 47 2.36 -10.18 5.33
C PHE A 47 1.18 -9.56 4.58
N MET A 48 1.29 -8.27 4.24
CA MET A 48 0.33 -7.63 3.35
C MET A 48 0.72 -7.97 1.92
N ALA A 49 -0.11 -8.70 1.19
CA ALA A 49 0.05 -8.95 -0.23
C ALA A 49 -0.81 -7.98 -1.05
N ALA A 50 -0.57 -7.93 -2.36
CA ALA A 50 -1.50 -7.30 -3.29
C ALA A 50 -2.48 -8.33 -3.89
N GLN A 51 -3.73 -7.92 -4.08
CA GLN A 51 -4.78 -8.70 -4.72
C GLN A 51 -5.38 -7.88 -5.87
N PHE A 52 -5.64 -8.53 -7.00
CA PHE A 52 -6.41 -7.95 -8.09
C PHE A 52 -7.90 -7.85 -7.72
N ASP A 53 -8.67 -7.18 -8.56
CA ASP A 53 -10.13 -7.08 -8.39
C ASP A 53 -10.82 -8.44 -8.54
N ASP A 54 -10.28 -9.32 -9.40
CA ASP A 54 -10.75 -10.70 -9.62
C ASP A 54 -10.40 -11.67 -8.47
N GLU A 55 -10.00 -11.13 -7.31
CA GLU A 55 -9.62 -11.88 -6.10
C GLU A 55 -8.34 -12.72 -6.23
N SER A 56 -7.70 -12.77 -7.40
CA SER A 56 -6.38 -13.36 -7.56
C SER A 56 -5.31 -12.55 -6.84
N LEU A 57 -4.40 -13.24 -6.16
CA LEU A 57 -3.21 -12.63 -5.57
C LEU A 57 -2.21 -12.24 -6.65
N VAL A 58 -1.58 -11.09 -6.49
CA VAL A 58 -0.44 -10.70 -7.31
C VAL A 58 0.75 -11.56 -6.92
N LYS A 59 1.25 -12.34 -7.88
CA LYS A 59 2.39 -13.23 -7.70
C LYS A 59 3.59 -12.72 -8.49
N GLY A 60 4.78 -12.88 -7.93
CA GLY A 60 6.03 -12.66 -8.66
C GLY A 60 6.33 -13.81 -9.61
N ALA A 61 7.44 -13.70 -10.35
CA ALA A 61 7.89 -14.74 -11.28
C ALA A 61 8.03 -16.14 -10.65
N ASN A 62 8.29 -16.19 -9.34
CA ASN A 62 8.50 -17.43 -8.59
C ASN A 62 7.17 -18.07 -8.11
N GLY A 63 6.02 -17.55 -8.53
CA GLY A 63 4.69 -18.03 -8.09
C GLY A 63 4.31 -17.65 -6.65
N VAL A 64 5.16 -16.89 -5.95
CA VAL A 64 4.94 -16.42 -4.57
C VAL A 64 4.19 -15.08 -4.58
N PRO A 65 3.18 -14.87 -3.71
CA PRO A 65 2.52 -13.58 -3.58
C PRO A 65 3.51 -12.45 -3.24
N LEU A 66 3.40 -11.33 -3.93
CA LEU A 66 4.24 -10.15 -3.68
C LEU A 66 3.70 -9.36 -2.50
N GLU A 67 4.62 -8.83 -1.69
CA GLU A 67 4.30 -7.91 -0.62
C GLU A 67 3.79 -6.58 -1.19
N TRP A 68 2.80 -5.97 -0.53
CA TRP A 68 2.23 -4.68 -0.89
C TRP A 68 3.28 -3.56 -0.96
N SER A 69 4.36 -3.69 -0.18
CA SER A 69 5.49 -2.76 -0.20
C SER A 69 6.36 -2.90 -1.45
N SER A 70 6.34 -4.06 -2.11
CA SER A 70 7.13 -4.37 -3.32
C SER A 70 6.34 -4.18 -4.62
N ILE A 71 5.06 -3.83 -4.50
CA ILE A 71 4.14 -3.46 -5.58
C ILE A 71 4.21 -1.96 -5.81
#